data_AF-A0A0F9C492-F1
#
_entry.id   AF-A0A0F9C492-F1
#
_cell.length_a   1.000
_cell.length_b   1.000
_cell.length_c   1.000
_cell.angle_alpha   90.00
_cell.angle_beta   90.00
_cell.angle_gamma   90.00
#
_symmetry.space_group_name_H-M   'P 1'
#
loop_
_entity.id
_entity.type
_entity.pdbx_description
1 polymer ?
#
loop_
_entity_poly.entity_id
_entity_poly.type
_entity_poly.pdbx_seq_one_letter_code
_entity_poly.pdbx_strand_id
1 'polypeptide(L)'
;YIPQYKDLKRLFKEVLSKDYTEEDYVKQFTLRIPENLAKIERIIEIYRTKASDTPDILFETLQEQRQRLEKAKAKYGDYIAPAVFEREN
;
A
#
# COMPACT_ATOMS: atom_id res chain seq x y z
N TYR A 1 2.93 6.41 -3.79
CA TYR A 1 4.34 6.80 -3.64
C TYR A 1 4.82 6.30 -2.28
N ILE A 2 5.94 5.57 -2.22
CA ILE A 2 6.56 5.11 -0.97
C ILE A 2 7.79 6.01 -0.74
N PRO A 3 7.95 6.64 0.44
CA PRO A 3 9.12 7.47 0.74
C PRO A 3 10.38 6.62 0.79
N GLN A 4 11.54 7.17 0.40
CA GLN A 4 12.81 6.45 0.48
C GLN A 4 13.27 6.32 1.95
N TYR A 5 13.88 5.19 2.31
CA TYR A 5 14.40 4.96 3.66
C TYR A 5 15.37 6.06 4.10
N LYS A 6 16.27 6.51 3.20
CA LYS A 6 17.26 7.55 3.52
C LYS A 6 16.62 8.87 3.91
N ASP A 7 15.53 9.24 3.25
CA ASP A 7 14.79 10.47 3.56
C ASP A 7 14.14 10.37 4.94
N LEU A 8 13.48 9.25 5.23
CA LEU A 8 12.86 9.02 6.53
C LEU A 8 13.90 8.97 7.66
N LYS A 9 15.01 8.28 7.44
CA LYS A 9 16.11 8.21 8.42
C LYS A 9 16.63 9.60 8.77
N ARG A 10 16.83 10.44 7.76
CA ARG A 10 17.25 11.83 7.96
C ARG A 10 16.20 12.64 8.71
N LEU A 11 14.94 12.60 8.28
CA LEU A 11 13.83 13.36 8.88
C LEU A 11 13.56 12.95 10.34
N PHE A 12 13.58 11.67 10.66
CA PHE A 12 13.41 11.19 12.03
C PHE A 12 14.53 11.71 12.94
N LYS A 13 15.76 11.77 12.43
CA LYS A 13 16.89 12.31 13.20
C LYS A 13 16.77 13.82 13.39
N GLU A 14 16.53 14.56 12.32
CA GLU A 14 16.50 16.03 12.32
C GLU A 14 15.31 16.60 13.09
N VAL A 15 14.12 16.02 12.92
CA VAL A 15 12.86 16.58 13.45
C VAL A 15 12.47 15.96 14.78
N LEU A 16 12.71 14.65 14.95
CA LEU A 16 12.24 13.91 16.11
C LEU A 16 13.37 13.50 17.07
N SER A 17 14.64 13.74 16.72
CA SER A 17 15.81 13.25 17.47
C SER A 17 15.76 11.73 17.73
N LYS A 18 15.19 10.97 16.79
CA LYS A 18 15.03 9.51 16.89
C LYS A 18 15.82 8.80 15.80
N ASP A 19 16.36 7.64 16.14
CA ASP A 19 16.91 6.74 15.13
C ASP A 19 15.78 5.96 14.48
N TYR A 20 15.80 5.89 13.15
CA TYR A 20 14.81 5.16 12.36
C TYR A 20 15.51 4.01 11.64
N THR A 21 15.07 2.79 11.94
CA THR A 21 15.73 1.57 11.48
C THR A 21 15.17 1.12 10.13
N GLU A 22 15.96 0.35 9.39
CA GLU A 22 15.51 -0.26 8.14
C GLU A 22 14.43 -1.32 8.39
N GLU A 23 14.48 -1.99 9.55
CA GLU A 23 13.42 -2.93 9.96
C GLU A 23 12.08 -2.22 10.14
N ASP A 24 12.07 -1.06 10.82
CA ASP A 24 10.86 -0.25 10.97
C ASP A 24 10.34 0.22 9.61
N TYR A 25 11.23 0.63 8.71
CA TYR A 25 10.89 1.01 7.35
C TYR A 25 10.23 -0.15 6.59
N VAL A 26 10.87 -1.31 6.55
CA VAL A 26 10.32 -2.50 5.88
C VAL A 26 8.97 -2.86 6.49
N LYS A 27 8.86 -2.91 7.83
CA LYS A 27 7.62 -3.23 8.52
C LYS A 27 6.48 -2.28 8.19
N GLN A 28 6.74 -0.98 8.17
CA GLN A 28 5.74 0.06 7.89
C GLN A 28 5.30 0.06 6.43
N PHE A 29 6.24 -0.11 5.49
CA PHE A 29 5.98 0.05 4.06
C PHE A 29 5.85 -1.28 3.29
N THR A 30 5.84 -2.43 3.97
CA THR A 30 5.50 -3.71 3.35
C THR A 30 4.08 -3.66 2.79
N LEU A 31 3.95 -3.95 1.49
CA LEU A 31 2.66 -4.15 0.85
C LEU A 31 2.14 -5.55 1.16
N ARG A 32 1.03 -5.62 1.90
CA ARG A 32 0.41 -6.86 2.36
C ARG A 32 -0.79 -7.18 1.46
N ILE A 33 -0.59 -8.03 0.46
CA ILE A 33 -1.58 -8.25 -0.60
C ILE A 33 -2.90 -8.80 -0.06
N PRO A 34 -2.92 -9.87 0.77
CA PRO A 34 -4.18 -10.44 1.25
C PRO A 34 -5.07 -9.43 1.96
N GLU A 35 -4.49 -8.57 2.80
CA GLU A 35 -5.20 -7.56 3.58
C GLU A 35 -5.72 -6.42 2.70
N ASN A 36 -4.96 -6.03 1.67
CA ASN A 36 -5.42 -5.04 0.70
C ASN A 36 -6.59 -5.58 -0.15
N LEU A 37 -6.51 -6.83 -0.60
CA LEU A 37 -7.62 -7.49 -1.31
C LEU A 37 -8.87 -7.57 -0.43
N ALA A 38 -8.73 -8.05 0.81
CA ALA A 38 -9.84 -8.12 1.76
C ALA A 38 -10.45 -6.73 2.08
N LYS A 39 -9.62 -5.68 2.10
CA LYS A 39 -10.08 -4.30 2.26
C LYS A 39 -10.91 -3.84 1.07
N ILE A 40 -10.49 -4.16 -0.16
CA ILE A 40 -11.25 -3.82 -1.37
C ILE A 40 -12.64 -4.45 -1.33
N GLU A 41 -12.73 -5.75 -1.04
CA GLU A 41 -14.03 -6.45 -0.95
C GLU A 41 -14.96 -5.81 0.08
N ARG A 42 -14.43 -5.47 1.26
CA ARG A 42 -15.20 -4.79 2.30
C ARG A 42 -15.71 -3.41 1.85
N ILE A 43 -14.89 -2.66 1.14
CA ILE A 43 -15.27 -1.32 0.63
C ILE A 43 -16.36 -1.47 -0.41
N ILE A 44 -16.21 -2.40 -1.37
CA ILE A 44 -17.22 -2.66 -2.40
C ILE A 44 -18.57 -2.97 -1.74
N GLU A 45 -18.58 -3.87 -0.76
CA GLU A 45 -19.80 -4.25 -0.03
C GLU A 45 -20.46 -3.05 0.65
N ILE A 46 -19.68 -2.21 1.35
CA ILE A 46 -20.20 -1.02 2.03
C ILE A 46 -20.86 -0.06 1.04
N TYR A 47 -20.19 0.25 -0.08
CA TYR A 47 -20.72 1.23 -1.02
C TYR A 47 -21.90 0.67 -1.84
N ARG A 48 -21.94 -0.64 -2.13
CA ARG A 48 -23.10 -1.26 -2.78
C ARG A 48 -24.33 -1.30 -1.89
N THR A 49 -24.16 -1.44 -0.58
CA THR A 49 -25.29 -1.66 0.35
C THR A 49 -25.72 -0.41 1.11
N LYS A 50 -24.81 0.55 1.35
CA LYS A 50 -25.05 1.69 2.24
C LYS A 50 -25.05 3.05 1.55
N ALA A 51 -24.68 3.14 0.27
CA ALA A 51 -24.56 4.41 -0.47
C ALA A 51 -25.13 4.28 -1.89
N SER A 52 -26.40 4.64 -2.05
CA SER A 52 -27.15 4.48 -3.31
C SER A 52 -26.73 5.45 -4.43
N ASP A 53 -25.97 6.50 -4.11
CA ASP A 53 -25.48 7.53 -5.02
C ASP A 53 -23.99 7.34 -5.38
N THR A 54 -23.40 6.20 -5.03
CA THR A 54 -21.99 5.91 -5.34
C THR A 54 -21.74 5.90 -6.84
N PRO A 55 -20.80 6.70 -7.37
CA PRO A 55 -20.45 6.68 -8.78
C PRO A 55 -19.79 5.35 -9.21
N ASP A 56 -20.12 4.86 -10.41
CA ASP A 56 -19.58 3.61 -10.96
C ASP A 56 -18.04 3.60 -11.06
N ILE A 57 -17.44 4.77 -11.34
CA ILE A 57 -15.99 4.95 -11.42
C ILE A 57 -15.25 4.51 -10.15
N LEU A 58 -15.90 4.55 -8.98
CA LEU A 58 -15.31 4.01 -7.75
C LEU A 58 -15.07 2.50 -7.87
N PHE A 59 -16.08 1.75 -8.33
CA PHE A 59 -16.00 0.29 -8.46
C PHE A 59 -15.02 -0.12 -9.56
N GLU A 60 -15.00 0.60 -10.68
CA GLU A 60 -14.00 0.40 -11.74
C GLU A 60 -12.58 0.59 -11.20
N THR A 61 -12.35 1.70 -10.48
CA THR A 61 -11.04 2.00 -9.86
C THR A 61 -10.63 0.92 -8.86
N LEU A 62 -11.55 0.44 -8.02
CA LEU A 62 -11.28 -0.63 -7.05
C LEU A 62 -10.96 -1.96 -7.76
N GLN A 63 -11.64 -2.26 -8.86
CA GLN A 63 -11.37 -3.46 -9.66
C GLN A 63 -10.00 -3.41 -10.34
N GLU A 64 -9.60 -2.25 -10.88
CA GLU A 64 -8.25 -2.07 -11.40
C GLU A 64 -7.18 -2.21 -10.30
N GLN A 65 -7.42 -1.67 -9.11
CA GLN A 65 -6.53 -1.84 -7.96
C GLN A 65 -6.39 -3.33 -7.59
N ARG A 66 -7.51 -4.07 -7.53
CA ARG A 66 -7.50 -5.51 -7.30
C ARG A 66 -6.65 -6.24 -8.34
N GLN A 67 -6.83 -5.96 -9.63
CA GLN A 67 -6.04 -6.58 -10.69
C GLN A 67 -4.53 -6.28 -10.57
N ARG A 68 -4.15 -5.05 -10.20
CA ARG A 68 -2.75 -4.70 -9.95
C ARG A 68 -2.16 -5.48 -8.77
N LEU A 69 -2.94 -5.66 -7.70
CA LEU A 69 -2.54 -6.44 -6.52
C LEU A 69 -2.36 -7.93 -6.85
N GLU A 70 -3.29 -8.54 -7.59
CA GLU A 70 -3.18 -9.94 -8.00
C GLU A 70 -1.96 -10.18 -8.92
N LYS A 71 -1.68 -9.25 -9.83
CA LYS A 71 -0.46 -9.29 -10.66
C LYS A 71 0.80 -9.18 -9.80
N ALA A 72 0.81 -8.29 -8.81
CA ALA A 72 1.93 -8.17 -7.87
C ALA A 72 2.10 -9.44 -7.02
N LYS A 73 1.00 -10.04 -6.56
CA LYS A 73 0.99 -11.31 -5.83
C LYS A 73 1.63 -12.43 -6.63
N ALA A 74 1.22 -12.59 -7.89
CA ALA A 74 1.77 -13.60 -8.77
C ALA A 74 3.27 -13.42 -9.01
N LYS A 75 3.77 -12.18 -8.99
CA LYS A 75 5.17 -11.86 -9.26
C LYS A 75 6.06 -11.91 -8.01
N TYR A 76 5.55 -11.49 -6.85
CA TYR A 76 6.37 -11.21 -5.66
C TYR A 76 5.88 -11.91 -4.38
N GLY A 77 4.72 -12.58 -4.42
CA GLY A 77 4.10 -13.22 -3.26
C GLY A 77 3.20 -12.30 -2.45
N ASP A 78 2.79 -12.78 -1.27
CA ASP A 78 1.77 -12.11 -0.44
C ASP A 78 2.27 -10.85 0.29
N TYR A 79 3.56 -10.79 0.61
CA TYR A 79 4.17 -9.70 1.36
C TYR A 79 5.36 -9.14 0.59
N ILE A 80 5.24 -7.90 0.11
CA ILE A 80 6.23 -7.29 -0.78
C ILE A 80 6.96 -6.19 -0.03
N ALA A 81 8.27 -6.36 0.13
CA ALA A 81 9.15 -5.38 0.76
C ALA A 81 9.18 -4.06 -0.05
N PRO A 82 9.33 -2.88 0.60
CA PRO A 82 9.33 -1.60 -0.09
C PRO A 82 10.47 -1.43 -1.11
N ALA A 83 11.60 -2.13 -0.92
CA ALA A 83 12.75 -2.12 -1.84
C ALA A 83 12.38 -2.51 -3.28
N VAL A 84 11.32 -3.32 -3.48
CA VAL A 84 10.83 -3.70 -4.82
C VAL A 84 10.29 -2.49 -5.61
N PHE A 85 9.88 -1.44 -4.91
CA PHE A 85 9.28 -0.24 -5.49
C PHE A 85 10.20 0.98 -5.46
N GLU A 86 11.44 0.82 -4.98
CA GLU A 86 12.43 1.89 -5.01
C GLU A 86 12.82 2.18 -6.46
N ARG A 87 12.88 3.46 -6.81
CA ARG A 87 13.37 3.90 -8.12
C ARG A 87 14.85 4.23 -7.99
N GLU A 88 15.64 3.86 -9.00
CA GLU A 88 16.96 4.46 -9.19
C GLU A 88 16.76 5.95 -9.49
N ASN A 89 17.49 6.79 -8.76
CA ASN A 89 17.47 8.25 -8.91
C ASN A 89 18.30 8.67 -10.12
#